data_AF-E6XEW6-F1
#
_entry.id   AF-E6XEW6-F1
#
_cell.length_a   1.000
_cell.length_b   1.000
_cell.length_c   1.000
_cell.angle_alpha   90.00
_cell.angle_beta   90.00
_cell.angle_gamma   90.00
#
_symmetry.space_group_name_H-M   'P 1'
#
loop_
_entity.id
_entity.type
_entity.pdbx_description
1 polymer ?
#
loop_
_entity_poly.entity_id
_entity_poly.type
_entity_poly.pdbx_seq_one_letter_code
_entity_poly.pdbx_strand_id
1 'polypeptide(L)'
;MEWILKLVFLGIVIGIVRKYPKISIVLAVIGLLLYCQKEDPIPQQRTAPTEIYSNKTYSTPEVPTHYRSKASLKSIQTELGISQPVTTKPYEKPKATSIRVGATCKDGTSSKATGRGACSHHGGVAYWLYE
;
A
#
# COMPACT_ATOMS: atom_id res chain seq x y z
N MET A 1 29.17 30.39 27.43
CA MET A 1 30.26 29.58 26.86
C MET A 1 29.84 28.81 25.60
N GLU A 2 28.62 28.26 25.56
CA GLU A 2 28.07 27.54 24.38
C GLU A 2 28.13 28.29 23.03
N TRP A 3 27.98 29.62 23.02
CA TRP A 3 27.93 30.38 21.77
C TRP A 3 29.29 30.44 21.04
N ILE A 4 30.40 30.51 21.78
CA ILE A 4 31.76 30.52 21.23
C ILE A 4 32.05 29.18 20.55
N LEU A 5 31.63 28.09 21.17
CA LEU A 5 31.80 26.74 20.63
C LEU A 5 31.05 26.60 19.29
N LYS A 6 29.82 27.11 19.19
CA LYS A 6 29.05 27.13 17.93
C LYS A 6 29.76 27.92 16.81
N LEU A 7 30.40 29.05 17.12
CA LEU A 7 31.12 29.84 16.11
C LEU A 7 32.40 29.14 15.62
N VAL A 8 33.13 28.48 16.52
CA VAL A 8 34.31 27.69 16.15
C VAL A 8 33.90 26.51 15.26
N PHE A 9 32.84 25.78 15.61
CA PHE A 9 32.32 24.71 14.76
C PHE A 9 31.86 25.21 13.39
N LEU A 10 31.14 26.34 13.34
CA LEU A 10 30.69 26.94 12.10
C LEU A 10 31.87 27.32 11.19
N GLY A 11 32.92 27.93 11.75
CA GLY A 11 34.13 28.27 11.01
C GLY A 11 34.85 27.06 10.42
N ILE A 12 34.96 25.97 11.20
CA ILE A 12 35.57 24.71 10.74
C ILE A 12 34.77 24.10 9.60
N VAL A 13 33.43 24.04 9.73
CA VAL A 13 32.55 23.51 8.66
C VAL A 13 32.70 24.32 7.38
N ILE A 14 32.67 25.65 7.46
CA ILE A 14 32.85 26.52 6.29
C ILE A 14 34.23 26.29 5.65
N GLY A 15 35.28 26.14 6.46
CA GLY A 15 36.63 25.83 5.96
C GLY A 15 36.71 24.51 5.21
N ILE A 16 36.09 23.45 5.74
CA ILE A 16 36.06 22.12 5.13
C ILE A 16 35.27 22.15 3.81
N VAL A 17 34.12 22.82 3.77
CA VAL A 17 33.27 22.93 2.57
C VAL A 17 34.04 23.60 1.42
N ARG A 18 34.80 24.67 1.70
CA ARG A 18 35.58 25.38 0.69
C ARG A 18 36.81 24.60 0.23
N LYS A 19 37.47 23.88 1.13
CA LYS A 19 38.72 23.16 0.84
C LYS A 19 38.47 21.82 0.15
N TYR A 20 37.38 21.13 0.48
CA TYR A 20 37.09 19.79 0.00
C TYR A 20 35.62 19.63 -0.39
N PRO A 21 35.19 20.22 -1.52
CA PRO A 21 33.78 20.20 -1.92
C PRO A 21 33.26 18.77 -2.16
N LYS A 22 34.11 17.88 -2.69
CA LYS A 22 33.76 16.47 -2.94
C LYS A 22 33.55 15.70 -1.63
N ILE A 23 34.43 15.88 -0.65
CA ILE A 23 34.34 15.20 0.66
C ILE A 23 33.11 15.69 1.42
N SER A 24 32.80 16.99 1.38
CA SER A 24 31.61 17.55 2.03
C SER A 24 30.31 16.94 1.48
N ILE A 25 30.20 16.74 0.17
CA ILE A 25 29.02 16.12 -0.46
C ILE A 25 28.91 14.65 -0.04
N VAL A 26 30.03 13.92 -0.05
CA VAL A 26 30.07 12.50 0.36
C VAL A 26 29.64 12.34 1.81
N LEU A 27 30.15 13.17 2.73
CA LEU A 27 29.75 13.14 4.14
C LEU A 27 28.27 13.49 4.34
N ALA A 28 27.73 14.44 3.57
CA ALA A 28 26.31 14.78 3.62
C ALA A 28 25.42 13.63 3.11
N VAL A 29 25.80 12.97 2.03
CA VAL A 29 25.07 11.80 1.49
C VAL A 29 25.17 10.61 2.43
N ILE A 30 26.35 10.33 3.00
CA ILE A 30 26.52 9.27 4.01
C ILE A 30 25.65 9.56 5.24
N GLY A 31 25.65 10.80 5.74
CA GLY A 31 24.80 11.21 6.85
C GLY A 31 23.30 11.06 6.52
N LEU A 32 22.89 11.41 5.31
CA LEU A 32 21.51 11.23 4.84
C LEU A 32 21.14 9.74 4.72
N LEU A 33 22.04 8.90 4.21
CA LEU A 33 21.82 7.45 4.13
C LEU A 33 21.71 6.82 5.52
N LEU A 34 22.56 7.22 6.46
CA LEU A 34 22.46 6.78 7.86
C LEU A 34 21.19 7.29 8.54
N TYR A 35 20.71 8.49 8.17
CA TYR A 35 19.43 9.01 8.63
C TYR A 35 18.26 8.21 8.06
N CYS A 36 18.29 7.87 6.77
CA CYS A 36 17.28 7.03 6.13
C CYS A 36 17.29 5.59 6.64
N GLN A 37 18.46 5.07 7.05
CA GLN A 37 18.59 3.76 7.69
C GLN A 37 18.28 3.79 9.19
N LYS A 38 18.00 4.95 9.78
CA LYS A 38 17.51 5.00 11.14
C LYS A 38 16.06 4.54 11.13
N GLU A 39 15.87 3.23 11.11
CA GLU A 39 14.61 2.63 11.48
C GLU A 39 14.26 3.07 12.90
N ASP A 40 13.08 3.66 13.08
CA ASP A 40 12.55 3.91 14.40
C ASP A 40 12.61 2.60 15.19
N PRO A 41 13.21 2.56 16.39
CA PRO A 41 13.24 1.35 17.18
C PRO A 41 11.80 0.90 17.38
N ILE A 42 11.46 -0.24 16.78
CA ILE A 42 10.17 -0.90 16.93
C ILE A 42 9.89 -0.93 18.44
N PRO A 43 8.78 -0.33 18.92
CA PRO A 43 8.39 -0.47 20.31
C PRO A 43 8.33 -1.95 20.61
N GLN A 44 9.13 -2.43 21.58
CA GLN A 44 9.03 -3.81 22.04
C GLN A 44 7.58 -4.06 22.46
N GLN A 45 6.83 -4.71 21.59
CA GLN A 45 5.51 -5.24 21.89
C GLN A 45 5.76 -6.34 22.92
N ARG A 46 5.62 -5.94 24.18
CA ARG A 46 5.52 -6.81 25.34
C ARG A 46 4.62 -7.97 24.97
N THR A 47 5.21 -9.16 24.90
CA THR A 47 4.52 -10.44 24.78
C THR A 47 3.48 -10.53 25.90
N ALA A 48 2.22 -10.26 25.56
CA ALA A 48 1.06 -10.69 26.32
C ALA A 48 0.55 -12.01 25.71
N PRO A 49 -0.07 -12.89 26.51
CA PRO A 49 -0.22 -14.30 26.19
C PRO A 49 -1.02 -14.51 24.91
N THR A 50 -0.60 -15.52 24.15
CA THR A 50 -1.28 -16.14 23.02
C THR A 50 -2.79 -16.26 23.26
N GLU A 51 -3.56 -15.28 22.80
CA GLU A 51 -4.90 -15.60 22.33
C GLU A 51 -4.72 -16.30 21.00
N ILE A 52 -5.10 -17.57 21.00
CA ILE A 52 -5.28 -18.42 19.83
C ILE A 52 -6.27 -17.68 18.90
N TYR A 53 -5.77 -16.80 18.04
CA TYR A 53 -6.51 -16.43 16.84
C TYR A 53 -6.47 -17.65 15.94
N SER A 54 -7.51 -18.46 16.08
CA SER A 54 -7.84 -19.60 15.25
C SER A 54 -7.35 -19.33 13.83
N ASN A 55 -6.37 -20.11 13.40
CA ASN A 55 -6.07 -20.26 11.99
C ASN A 55 -7.39 -20.72 11.37
N LYS A 56 -8.11 -19.79 10.76
CA LYS A 56 -9.14 -20.15 9.82
C LYS A 56 -8.38 -20.79 8.68
N THR A 57 -8.18 -22.10 8.80
CA THR A 57 -7.86 -22.99 7.70
C THR A 57 -8.78 -22.55 6.61
N TYR A 58 -8.22 -21.91 5.59
CA TYR A 58 -8.89 -21.77 4.33
C TYR A 58 -8.97 -23.20 3.82
N SER A 59 -10.01 -23.91 4.25
CA SER A 59 -10.59 -24.96 3.45
C SER A 59 -10.78 -24.31 2.11
N THR A 60 -9.93 -24.73 1.16
CA THR A 60 -10.17 -24.61 -0.26
C THR A 60 -11.67 -24.67 -0.45
N PRO A 61 -12.34 -23.60 -0.92
CA PRO A 61 -13.64 -23.81 -1.49
C PRO A 61 -13.36 -24.78 -2.63
N GLU A 62 -13.83 -26.02 -2.49
CA GLU A 62 -13.99 -26.92 -3.62
C GLU A 62 -14.52 -26.05 -4.75
N VAL A 63 -13.73 -25.91 -5.80
CA VAL A 63 -14.13 -25.20 -7.00
C VAL A 63 -15.48 -25.79 -7.40
N PRO A 64 -16.61 -25.07 -7.30
CA PRO A 64 -17.80 -25.51 -7.99
C PRO A 64 -17.50 -25.19 -9.44
N THR A 65 -17.11 -26.20 -10.20
CA THR A 65 -16.96 -26.17 -11.65
C THR A 65 -18.34 -26.04 -12.31
N HIS A 66 -19.07 -24.99 -11.97
CA HIS A 66 -20.19 -24.55 -12.78
C HIS A 66 -19.97 -23.10 -13.13
N TYR A 67 -19.15 -22.92 -14.17
CA TYR A 67 -19.39 -21.94 -15.22
C TYR A 67 -20.90 -21.76 -15.36
N ARG A 68 -21.41 -20.64 -14.86
CA ARG A 68 -22.83 -20.33 -14.83
C ARG A 68 -23.29 -20.18 -16.28
N SER A 69 -23.75 -21.28 -16.87
CA SER A 69 -24.38 -21.26 -18.18
C SER A 69 -25.60 -20.34 -18.09
N LYS A 70 -25.84 -19.57 -19.15
CA LYS A 70 -26.98 -18.64 -19.29
C LYS A 70 -28.37 -19.33 -19.23
N ALA A 71 -28.45 -20.60 -18.84
CA ALA A 71 -29.67 -21.41 -18.82
C ALA A 71 -30.47 -21.27 -17.52
N SER A 72 -29.90 -20.78 -16.41
CA SER A 72 -30.59 -20.75 -15.11
C SER A 72 -31.48 -19.52 -14.86
N LEU A 73 -31.61 -18.59 -15.81
CA LEU A 73 -32.54 -17.46 -15.71
C LEU A 73 -33.97 -17.79 -16.20
N LYS A 74 -34.20 -19.00 -16.73
CA LYS A 74 -35.47 -19.36 -17.38
C LYS A 74 -36.57 -19.89 -16.44
N SER A 75 -36.27 -20.17 -15.15
CA SER A 75 -37.24 -20.83 -14.25
C SER A 75 -37.96 -19.92 -13.25
N ILE A 76 -37.66 -18.62 -13.19
CA ILE A 76 -38.34 -17.69 -12.26
C ILE A 76 -39.41 -16.84 -12.96
N GLN A 77 -39.49 -16.86 -14.30
CA GLN A 77 -40.40 -16.01 -15.06
C GLN A 77 -41.85 -16.54 -15.16
N THR A 78 -42.17 -17.75 -14.68
CA THR A 78 -43.43 -18.42 -15.06
C THR A 78 -44.56 -18.36 -14.04
N GLU A 79 -44.33 -18.01 -12.78
CA GLU A 79 -45.39 -18.18 -11.75
C GLU A 79 -46.13 -16.89 -11.31
N LEU A 80 -45.68 -15.70 -11.71
CA LEU A 80 -46.41 -14.46 -11.38
C LEU A 80 -46.45 -13.55 -12.60
N GLY A 81 -47.52 -13.71 -13.39
CA GLY A 81 -47.84 -12.90 -14.56
C GLY A 81 -48.03 -11.43 -14.23
N ILE A 82 -46.93 -10.69 -14.11
CA ILE A 82 -46.90 -9.24 -13.99
C ILE A 82 -45.95 -8.75 -15.08
N SER A 83 -46.48 -8.61 -16.30
CA SER A 83 -45.84 -7.90 -17.40
C SER A 83 -45.93 -6.39 -17.13
N GLN A 84 -45.09 -5.90 -16.23
CA GLN A 84 -44.85 -4.46 -16.16
C GLN A 84 -43.59 -4.12 -16.96
N PRO A 85 -43.68 -3.24 -17.98
CA PRO A 85 -42.50 -2.65 -18.59
C PRO A 85 -41.89 -1.69 -17.56
N VAL A 86 -40.95 -2.20 -16.75
CA VAL A 86 -40.10 -1.34 -15.93
C VAL A 86 -39.18 -0.60 -16.90
N THR A 87 -39.51 0.65 -17.22
CA THR A 87 -38.60 1.59 -17.87
C THR A 87 -37.46 1.90 -16.90
N THR A 88 -36.47 1.02 -16.84
CA THR A 88 -35.21 1.31 -16.16
C THR A 88 -34.45 2.31 -17.02
N LYS A 89 -34.39 3.57 -16.60
CA LYS A 89 -33.35 4.48 -17.10
C LYS A 89 -32.00 3.76 -16.94
N PRO A 90 -31.13 3.72 -17.97
CA PRO A 90 -29.80 3.18 -17.81
C PRO A 90 -29.09 3.92 -16.68
N TYR A 91 -28.81 3.21 -15.59
CA TYR A 91 -27.90 3.72 -14.57
C TYR A 91 -26.51 3.74 -15.21
N GLU A 92 -26.13 4.90 -15.75
CA GLU A 92 -24.78 5.16 -16.18
C GLU A 92 -23.88 5.11 -14.94
N LYS A 93 -23.18 3.99 -14.81
CA LYS A 93 -22.13 3.82 -13.82
C LYS A 93 -21.14 4.97 -14.00
N PRO A 94 -20.89 5.82 -13.00
CA PRO A 94 -19.92 6.90 -13.14
C PRO A 94 -18.59 6.26 -13.55
N LYS A 95 -18.09 6.64 -14.73
CA LYS A 95 -16.80 6.22 -15.24
C LYS A 95 -15.76 6.86 -14.33
N ALA A 96 -15.22 6.09 -13.38
CA ALA A 96 -14.09 6.53 -12.58
C ALA A 96 -12.96 6.90 -13.55
N THR A 97 -12.70 8.19 -13.69
CA THR A 97 -11.65 8.73 -14.57
C THR A 97 -10.26 8.54 -13.98
N SER A 98 -10.16 8.11 -12.72
CA SER A 98 -8.90 7.80 -12.08
C SER A 98 -8.46 6.37 -12.39
N ILE A 99 -7.33 6.24 -13.06
CA ILE A 99 -6.74 4.93 -13.39
C ILE A 99 -5.80 4.55 -12.26
N ARG A 100 -5.91 3.32 -11.77
CA ARG A 100 -4.92 2.79 -10.81
C ARG A 100 -3.59 2.65 -11.53
N VAL A 101 -2.54 3.28 -10.99
CA VAL A 101 -1.17 3.21 -11.52
C VAL A 101 -0.23 2.39 -10.63
N GLY A 102 -0.64 2.08 -9.40
CA GLY A 102 0.10 1.20 -8.50
C GLY A 102 -0.54 1.09 -7.12
N ALA A 103 0.21 0.57 -6.16
CA ALA A 103 -0.19 0.41 -4.77
C ALA A 103 1.01 0.53 -3.84
N THR A 104 0.78 1.02 -2.63
CA THR A 104 1.71 0.84 -1.51
C THR A 104 1.24 -0.34 -0.68
N CYS A 105 2.17 -1.23 -0.34
CA CYS A 105 1.92 -2.43 0.43
C CYS A 105 1.97 -2.16 1.94
N LYS A 106 1.45 -3.09 2.75
CA LYS A 106 1.41 -2.92 4.22
C LYS A 106 2.78 -2.89 4.90
N ASP A 107 3.77 -3.50 4.28
CA ASP A 107 5.16 -3.47 4.74
C ASP A 107 5.91 -2.19 4.32
N GLY A 108 5.22 -1.23 3.67
CA GLY A 108 5.80 0.04 3.23
C GLY A 108 6.44 -0.01 1.84
N THR A 109 6.56 -1.19 1.22
CA THR A 109 7.06 -1.30 -0.15
C THR A 109 6.06 -0.78 -1.17
N SER A 110 6.54 -0.35 -2.35
CA SER A 110 5.68 0.07 -3.46
C SER A 110 5.58 -1.02 -4.52
N SER A 111 4.40 -1.15 -5.11
CA SER A 111 4.10 -2.11 -6.17
C SER A 111 3.45 -1.39 -7.35
N LYS A 112 3.87 -1.75 -8.56
CA LYS A 112 3.25 -1.30 -9.81
C LYS A 112 2.03 -2.14 -10.19
N ALA A 113 1.67 -3.13 -9.37
CA ALA A 113 0.47 -3.94 -9.59
C ALA A 113 -0.79 -3.10 -9.31
N THR A 114 -1.75 -3.14 -10.23
CA THR A 114 -3.00 -2.35 -10.19
C THR A 114 -4.25 -3.22 -9.99
N GLY A 115 -4.05 -4.53 -9.92
CA GLY A 115 -5.10 -5.54 -9.97
C GLY A 115 -5.06 -6.57 -8.84
N ARG A 116 -5.72 -7.70 -9.08
CA ARG A 116 -5.82 -8.79 -8.10
C ARG A 116 -4.45 -9.35 -7.78
N GLY A 117 -4.20 -9.61 -6.50
CA GLY A 117 -2.91 -10.14 -6.02
C GLY A 117 -1.82 -9.08 -5.83
N ALA A 118 -2.12 -7.79 -6.01
CA ALA A 118 -1.19 -6.73 -5.63
C ALA A 118 -0.80 -6.87 -4.15
N CYS A 119 0.49 -6.75 -3.87
CA CYS A 119 1.07 -6.88 -2.53
C CYS A 119 0.82 -8.24 -1.83
N SER A 120 0.55 -9.32 -2.56
CA SER A 120 0.27 -10.64 -1.94
C SER A 120 1.39 -11.14 -1.01
N HIS A 121 2.65 -10.91 -1.38
CA HIS A 121 3.82 -11.26 -0.58
C HIS A 121 4.14 -10.24 0.53
N HIS A 122 3.49 -9.08 0.47
CA HIS A 122 3.77 -7.91 1.31
C HIS A 122 2.61 -7.60 2.27
N GLY A 123 1.78 -8.61 2.58
CA GLY A 123 0.65 -8.48 3.51
C GLY A 123 -0.60 -7.81 2.93
N GLY A 124 -0.65 -7.64 1.61
CA GLY A 124 -1.75 -6.98 0.89
C GLY A 124 -1.56 -5.48 0.73
N VAL A 125 -2.49 -4.86 0.01
CA VAL A 125 -2.45 -3.43 -0.31
C VAL A 125 -2.81 -2.60 0.92
N ALA A 126 -1.99 -1.59 1.21
CA ALA A 126 -2.33 -0.53 2.17
C ALA A 126 -3.20 0.54 1.51
N TYR A 127 -2.74 1.10 0.39
CA TYR A 127 -3.51 2.05 -0.42
C TYR A 127 -3.12 2.01 -1.90
N TRP A 128 -4.05 2.40 -2.78
CA TRP A 128 -3.86 2.45 -4.23
C TRP A 128 -3.38 3.82 -4.68
N LEU A 129 -2.49 3.85 -5.68
CA LEU A 129 -2.04 5.04 -6.38
C LEU A 129 -2.89 5.23 -7.64
N TYR A 130 -3.27 6.47 -7.93
CA TYR A 130 -4.10 6.84 -9.06
C TYR A 130 -3.47 7.99 -9.85
N GLU A 131 -3.76 8.03 -11.16
CA GLU A 131 -3.47 9.13 -12.08
C GLU A 131 -4.77 9.59 -12.76
#